data_AF-A0A0F5FSY0-F1
#
_entry.id   AF-A0A0F5FSY0-F1
#
_cell.length_a   1.000
_cell.length_b   1.000
_cell.length_c   1.000
_cell.angle_alpha   90.00
_cell.angle_beta   90.00
_cell.angle_gamma   90.00
#
_symmetry.space_group_name_H-M   'P 1'
#
loop_
_entity.id
_entity.type
_entity.pdbx_description
1 polymer ?
#
loop_
_entity_poly.entity_id
_entity_poly.type
_entity_poly.pdbx_seq_one_letter_code
_entity_poly.pdbx_strand_id
1 'polypeptide(L)'
;MLAAAEAEPGSVKYGITGVGNSSHLGPAQTALEAGVDMPHVVFDGGSSLMTALLGGHIPAAAGSPVDYRDQISAGAVRGLVTFAAERSVDPVLADIPTA
;
A
#
# COMPACT_ATOMS: atom_id res chain seq x y z
N MET A 1 3.87 -9.15 1.95
CA MET A 1 4.66 -8.07 1.33
C MET A 1 6.08 -8.10 1.86
N LEU A 2 6.31 -7.83 3.15
CA LEU A 2 7.66 -7.89 3.76
C LEU A 2 8.35 -9.25 3.60
N ALA A 3 7.69 -10.35 3.96
CA ALA A 3 8.26 -11.69 3.76
C ALA A 3 8.61 -12.02 2.30
N ALA A 4 7.88 -11.45 1.33
CA ALA A 4 8.19 -11.61 -0.09
C ALA A 4 9.38 -10.74 -0.51
N ALA A 5 9.48 -9.52 0.03
CA ALA A 5 10.63 -8.64 -0.18
C ALA A 5 11.91 -9.16 0.49
N GLU A 6 11.81 -9.88 1.61
CA GLU A 6 12.93 -10.56 2.26
C GLU A 6 13.41 -11.77 1.45
N ALA A 7 12.48 -12.55 0.89
CA ALA A 7 12.82 -13.72 0.07
C ALA A 7 13.52 -13.35 -1.24
N GLU A 8 13.12 -12.22 -1.86
CA GLU A 8 13.72 -11.73 -3.10
C GLU A 8 13.77 -10.18 -3.07
N PRO A 9 14.90 -9.59 -2.65
CA PRO A 9 15.05 -8.13 -2.57
C PRO A 9 14.76 -7.45 -3.91
N GLY A 10 13.98 -6.36 -3.88
CA GLY A 10 13.61 -5.61 -5.08
C GLY A 10 12.51 -6.24 -5.94
N SER A 11 12.05 -7.46 -5.64
CA SER A 11 10.96 -8.13 -6.38
C SER A 11 9.59 -7.47 -6.14
N VAL A 12 9.39 -6.92 -4.94
CA VAL A 12 8.12 -6.31 -4.54
C VAL A 12 8.18 -4.81 -4.77
N LYS A 13 7.58 -4.36 -5.87
CA LYS A 13 7.36 -2.95 -6.17
C LYS A 13 6.02 -2.49 -5.61
N TYR A 14 5.94 -1.26 -5.13
CA TYR A 14 4.65 -0.66 -4.73
C TYR A 14 4.41 0.69 -5.39
N GLY A 15 3.16 0.96 -5.76
CA GLY A 15 2.78 2.25 -6.29
C GLY A 15 2.46 3.27 -5.19
N ILE A 16 2.79 4.53 -5.44
CA ILE A 16 2.53 5.69 -4.57
C ILE A 16 1.92 6.84 -5.36
N THR A 17 1.25 7.77 -4.68
CA THR A 17 0.67 8.97 -5.32
C THR A 17 1.57 10.21 -5.25
N GLY A 18 2.76 10.09 -4.65
CA GLY A 18 3.74 11.17 -4.60
C GLY A 18 4.89 10.90 -3.63
N VAL A 19 6.07 11.36 -3.99
CA VAL A 19 7.27 11.24 -3.14
C VAL A 19 7.14 12.20 -1.94
N GLY A 20 7.37 11.66 -0.74
CA GLY A 20 7.43 12.43 0.51
C GLY A 20 6.09 12.63 1.22
N ASN A 21 4.99 12.14 0.66
CA ASN A 21 3.70 12.09 1.34
C ASN A 21 3.57 10.79 2.18
N SER A 22 2.43 10.62 2.85
CA SER A 22 2.15 9.43 3.68
C SER A 22 2.19 8.11 2.90
N SER A 23 1.80 8.12 1.62
CA SER A 23 1.86 6.93 0.75
C SER A 23 3.28 6.48 0.44
N HIS A 24 4.25 7.40 0.48
CA HIS A 24 5.67 7.08 0.38
C HIS A 24 6.28 6.73 1.74
N LEU A 25 6.08 7.58 2.74
CA LEU A 25 6.82 7.48 4.00
C LEU A 25 6.41 6.26 4.85
N GLY A 26 5.14 5.89 4.88
CA GLY A 26 4.67 4.74 5.66
C GLY A 26 5.32 3.42 5.23
N PRO A 27 5.18 3.02 3.94
CA PRO A 27 5.83 1.82 3.44
C PRO A 27 7.36 1.90 3.49
N ALA A 28 7.95 3.08 3.23
CA ALA A 28 9.41 3.24 3.27
C ALA A 28 9.96 3.05 4.69
N GLN A 29 9.29 3.60 5.72
CA GLN A 29 9.66 3.39 7.11
C GLN A 29 9.50 1.91 7.50
N THR A 30 8.40 1.29 7.09
CA THR A 30 8.16 -0.15 7.37
C THR A 30 9.23 -1.03 6.72
N ALA A 31 9.62 -0.72 5.48
CA ALA A 31 10.67 -1.43 4.77
C ALA A 31 12.04 -1.24 5.43
N LEU A 32 12.33 -0.02 5.91
CA LEU A 32 13.56 0.31 6.64
C LEU A 32 13.65 -0.46 7.96
N GLU A 33 12.57 -0.50 8.74
CA GLU A 33 12.49 -1.24 10.00
C GLU A 33 12.61 -2.75 9.80
N ALA A 34 12.07 -3.28 8.70
CA ALA A 34 12.18 -4.68 8.32
C ALA A 34 13.51 -5.03 7.62
N GLY A 35 14.36 -4.05 7.29
CA GLY A 35 15.64 -4.28 6.60
C GLY A 35 15.49 -4.80 5.16
N VAL A 36 14.37 -4.51 4.49
CA VAL A 36 14.08 -4.98 3.12
C VAL A 36 14.14 -3.85 2.10
N ASP A 37 14.58 -4.16 0.88
CA ASP A 37 14.55 -3.21 -0.24
C ASP A 37 13.23 -3.33 -1.02
N MET A 38 12.52 -2.22 -1.11
CA MET A 38 11.18 -2.12 -1.71
C MET A 38 11.11 -0.91 -2.65
N PRO A 39 11.34 -1.11 -3.95
CA PRO A 39 11.25 -0.03 -4.92
C PRO A 39 9.81 0.49 -5.08
N HIS A 40 9.67 1.79 -5.33
CA HIS A 40 8.36 2.41 -5.56
C HIS A 40 8.20 2.95 -6.98
N VAL A 41 6.95 3.09 -7.41
CA VAL A 41 6.56 3.72 -8.69
C VAL A 41 5.58 4.84 -8.40
N VAL A 42 5.82 6.03 -8.97
CA VAL A 42 4.98 7.22 -8.76
C VAL A 42 3.85 7.26 -9.79
N PHE A 43 2.64 7.55 -9.33
CA PHE A 43 1.45 7.73 -10.15
C PHE A 43 0.85 9.11 -9.92
N ASP A 44 0.26 9.71 -10.97
CA ASP A 44 -0.34 11.05 -10.95
C ASP A 44 -1.65 11.17 -10.15
N GLY A 45 -1.96 10.18 -9.29
CA GLY A 45 -3.14 10.19 -8.41
C GLY A 45 -3.64 8.80 -8.03
N GLY A 46 -4.65 8.76 -7.16
CA GLY A 46 -5.24 7.49 -6.67
C GLY A 46 -5.90 6.66 -7.77
N SER A 47 -6.55 7.30 -8.75
CA SER A 47 -7.26 6.59 -9.84
C SER A 47 -6.33 5.84 -10.79
N SER A 48 -5.21 6.46 -11.21
CA SER A 48 -4.21 5.81 -12.07
C SER A 48 -3.48 4.70 -11.33
N LEU A 49 -3.17 4.93 -10.04
CA LEU A 49 -2.61 3.93 -9.14
C LEU A 49 -3.53 2.71 -8.99
N MET A 50 -4.81 2.93 -8.69
CA MET A 50 -5.81 1.85 -8.56
C MET A 50 -5.97 1.06 -9.86
N THR A 51 -6.00 1.74 -11.01
CA THR A 51 -6.08 1.07 -12.32
C THR A 51 -4.88 0.16 -12.54
N ALA A 52 -3.67 0.62 -12.20
CA ALA A 52 -2.46 -0.19 -12.32
C ALA A 52 -2.46 -1.41 -11.39
N LEU A 53 -3.00 -1.25 -10.17
CA LEU A 53 -3.15 -2.34 -9.21
C LEU A 53 -4.15 -3.39 -9.71
N LEU A 54 -5.35 -2.97 -10.11
CA LEU A 54 -6.39 -3.86 -10.62
C LEU A 54 -5.97 -4.57 -11.92
N GLY A 55 -5.19 -3.89 -12.77
CA GLY A 55 -4.61 -4.45 -13.99
C GLY A 55 -3.41 -5.38 -13.77
N GLY A 56 -2.92 -5.52 -12.53
CA GLY A 56 -1.77 -6.37 -12.20
C GLY A 56 -0.41 -5.82 -12.67
N HIS A 57 -0.32 -4.54 -13.02
CA HIS A 57 0.94 -3.89 -13.40
C HIS A 57 1.86 -3.63 -12.21
N ILE A 58 1.26 -3.49 -11.02
CA ILE A 58 1.97 -3.42 -9.75
C ILE A 58 1.34 -4.42 -8.76
N PRO A 59 2.15 -5.12 -7.94
CA PRO A 59 1.63 -6.12 -7.01
C PRO A 59 1.08 -5.51 -5.71
N ALA A 60 1.43 -4.26 -5.40
CA ALA A 60 1.00 -3.55 -4.21
C ALA A 60 0.89 -2.04 -4.45
N ALA A 61 0.11 -1.36 -3.63
CA ALA A 61 -0.03 0.09 -3.67
C ALA A 61 -0.23 0.65 -2.25
N ALA A 62 0.21 1.88 -2.05
CA ALA A 62 -0.05 2.68 -0.86
C ALA A 62 -0.69 4.00 -1.28
N GLY A 63 -1.68 4.47 -0.52
CA GLY A 63 -2.41 5.69 -0.83
C GLY A 63 -3.44 6.03 0.23
N SER A 64 -4.38 6.91 -0.09
CA SER A 64 -5.41 7.33 0.85
C SER A 64 -6.44 6.24 1.06
N PRO A 65 -6.86 5.91 2.29
CA PRO A 65 -7.86 4.87 2.54
C PRO A 65 -9.18 5.07 1.78
N VAL A 66 -9.57 6.34 1.55
CA VAL A 66 -10.79 6.69 0.79
C VAL A 66 -10.73 6.19 -0.66
N ASP A 67 -9.54 6.10 -1.25
CA ASP A 67 -9.36 5.62 -2.63
C ASP A 67 -9.56 4.10 -2.74
N TYR A 68 -9.33 3.37 -1.64
CA TYR A 68 -9.37 1.90 -1.62
C TYR A 68 -10.64 1.33 -1.02
N ARG A 69 -11.35 2.09 -0.19
CA ARG A 69 -12.50 1.61 0.59
C ARG A 69 -13.50 0.81 -0.23
N ASP A 70 -13.97 1.35 -1.35
CA ASP A 70 -14.99 0.71 -2.18
C ASP A 70 -14.45 -0.56 -2.87
N GLN A 71 -13.19 -0.54 -3.30
CA GLN A 71 -12.54 -1.70 -3.91
C GLN A 71 -12.24 -2.81 -2.89
N ILE A 72 -11.92 -2.45 -1.64
CA ILE A 72 -11.78 -3.39 -0.53
C ILE A 72 -13.15 -4.00 -0.20
N SER A 73 -14.19 -3.17 -0.10
CA SER A 73 -15.56 -3.64 0.16
C SER A 73 -16.07 -4.56 -0.96
N ALA A 74 -15.67 -4.32 -2.20
CA ALA A 74 -16.01 -5.16 -3.35
C ALA A 74 -15.17 -6.44 -3.45
N GLY A 75 -14.13 -6.59 -2.60
CA GLY A 75 -13.19 -7.71 -2.66
C GLY A 75 -12.25 -7.69 -3.87
N ALA A 76 -12.21 -6.59 -4.62
CA ALA A 76 -11.34 -6.43 -5.79
C ALA A 76 -9.86 -6.25 -5.39
N VAL A 77 -9.63 -5.67 -4.22
CA VAL A 77 -8.30 -5.55 -3.61
C VAL A 77 -8.37 -5.90 -2.13
N ARG A 78 -7.22 -6.23 -1.53
CA ARG A 78 -7.12 -6.56 -0.10
C ARG A 78 -6.33 -5.50 0.64
N GLY A 79 -6.90 -4.94 1.70
CA GLY A 79 -6.17 -4.11 2.66
C GLY A 79 -5.14 -4.93 3.43
N LEU A 80 -3.88 -4.48 3.45
CA LEU A 80 -2.79 -5.18 4.13
C LEU A 80 -2.44 -4.56 5.48
N VAL A 81 -2.29 -3.24 5.51
CA VAL A 81 -1.87 -2.47 6.66
C VAL A 81 -2.28 -1.00 6.50
N THR A 82 -2.46 -0.31 7.61
CA THR A 82 -2.61 1.15 7.67
C THR A 82 -1.44 1.75 8.45
N PHE A 83 -1.03 2.97 8.09
CA PHE A 83 0.08 3.68 8.75
C PHE A 83 -0.41 4.72 9.77
N ALA A 84 -1.59 4.47 10.36
CA ALA A 84 -2.16 5.30 11.41
C ALA A 84 -1.82 4.72 12.79
N ALA A 85 -1.83 5.57 13.82
CA ALA A 85 -1.54 5.14 15.20
C ALA A 85 -2.62 4.18 15.77
N GLU A 86 -3.85 4.31 15.29
CA GLU A 86 -4.98 3.50 15.70
C GLU A 86 -5.71 2.95 14.47
N ARG A 87 -6.41 1.83 14.65
CA ARG A 87 -7.23 1.24 13.59
C ARG A 87 -8.35 2.20 13.17
N SER A 88 -8.74 2.10 11.91
CA SER A 88 -9.84 2.89 11.38
C SER A 88 -11.15 2.58 12.11
N VAL A 89 -11.94 3.62 12.37
CA VAL A 89 -13.33 3.49 12.86
C VAL A 89 -14.32 3.12 11.75
N ASP A 90 -13.90 3.17 10.48
CA ASP A 90 -14.71 2.73 9.34
C ASP A 90 -14.85 1.20 9.37
N PRO A 91 -16.08 0.64 9.42
CA PRO A 91 -16.30 -0.80 9.50
C PRO A 91 -15.62 -1.59 8.37
N VAL A 92 -15.49 -1.01 7.17
CA VAL A 92 -14.84 -1.69 6.03
C VAL A 92 -13.33 -1.83 6.23
N LEU A 93 -12.73 -0.92 7.01
CA LEU A 93 -11.28 -0.82 7.19
C LEU A 93 -10.83 -1.26 8.59
N ALA A 94 -11.76 -1.45 9.53
CA ALA A 94 -11.48 -1.75 10.93
C ALA A 94 -10.66 -3.05 11.12
N ASP A 95 -10.84 -4.03 10.23
CA ASP A 95 -10.10 -5.30 10.27
C ASP A 95 -8.65 -5.17 9.79
N ILE A 96 -8.30 -4.08 9.09
CA ILE A 96 -6.95 -3.85 8.60
C ILE A 96 -6.04 -3.41 9.77
N PRO A 97 -4.92 -4.12 10.03
CA PRO A 97 -4.00 -3.78 11.11
C PRO A 97 -3.27 -2.45 10.88
N THR A 98 -2.70 -1.90 11.94
CA THR A 98 -1.73 -0.80 11.89
C THR A 98 -0.31 -1.36 11.84
N ALA A 99 0.63 -0.64 11.21
CA ALA A 99 2.07 -0.97 11.23
C ALA A 99 2.70 -0.62 12.58
#